data_AF-A0A2D6TVT2-F1
#
_entry.id   AF-A0A2D6TVT2-F1
#
_cell.length_a   1.000
_cell.length_b   1.000
_cell.length_c   1.000
_cell.angle_alpha   90.00
_cell.angle_beta   90.00
_cell.angle_gamma   90.00
#
_symmetry.space_group_name_H-M   'P 1'
#
loop_
_entity.id
_entity.type
_entity.pdbx_description
1 polymer ?
#
loop_
_entity_poly.entity_id
_entity_poly.type
_entity_poly.pdbx_seq_one_letter_code
_entity_poly.pdbx_strand_id
1 'polypeptide(L)'
;MQILKPYRERIDAVDRQLIDLFIERFGIIAEVGHLKAREGIEAVLQDRVDEVRNNAVDMAGEHIDSDFIYKLWTDIIKYSCDLEEDIKADYRQSGKKVKA
;
A
#
# COMPACT_ATOMS: atom_id res chain seq x y z
N MET A 1 -9.88 -3.61 32.95
CA MET A 1 -9.22 -2.78 33.97
C MET A 1 -9.46 -1.31 33.62
N GLN A 2 -10.23 -0.56 34.41
CA GLN A 2 -10.75 0.77 34.04
C GLN A 2 -9.64 1.82 33.80
N ILE A 3 -8.48 1.69 34.44
CA ILE A 3 -7.36 2.63 34.31
C ILE A 3 -6.76 2.71 32.90
N LEU A 4 -6.86 1.62 32.12
CA LEU A 4 -6.31 1.57 30.76
C LEU A 4 -7.28 2.09 29.70
N LYS A 5 -8.56 2.28 30.06
CA LYS A 5 -9.61 2.62 29.09
C LYS A 5 -9.30 3.90 28.29
N PRO A 6 -8.91 5.03 28.90
CA PRO A 6 -8.62 6.26 28.15
C PRO A 6 -7.42 6.12 27.21
N TYR A 7 -6.45 5.27 27.54
CA TYR A 7 -5.30 5.02 26.67
C TYR A 7 -5.67 4.20 25.44
N ARG A 8 -6.53 3.19 25.60
CA ARG A 8 -7.03 2.37 24.50
C ARG A 8 -7.86 3.20 23.53
N GLU A 9 -8.76 4.05 24.04
CA GLU A 9 -9.55 4.96 23.19
C GLU A 9 -8.66 5.91 22.36
N ARG A 10 -7.53 6.35 22.92
CA ARG A 10 -6.54 7.15 22.18
C ARG A 10 -5.81 6.34 21.11
N ILE A 11 -5.45 5.08 21.39
CA ILE A 11 -4.84 4.17 20.42
C ILE A 11 -5.83 3.89 19.28
N ASP A 12 -7.07 3.52 19.60
CA ASP A 12 -8.12 3.25 18.61
C ASP A 12 -8.37 4.46 17.68
N ALA A 13 -8.26 5.68 18.22
CA ALA A 13 -8.39 6.91 17.43
C ALA A 13 -7.21 7.15 16.48
N VAL A 14 -6.00 6.74 16.86
CA VAL A 14 -4.81 6.78 15.98
C VAL A 14 -4.90 5.67 14.94
N ASP A 15 -5.29 4.45 15.34
CA ASP A 15 -5.45 3.32 14.44
C ASP A 15 -6.46 3.63 13.33
N ARG A 16 -7.55 4.34 13.65
CA ARG A 16 -8.48 4.84 12.64
C ARG A 16 -7.81 5.76 11.62
N GLN A 17 -6.97 6.70 12.07
CA GLN A 17 -6.24 7.59 11.17
C GLN A 17 -5.25 6.82 10.29
N LEU A 18 -4.59 5.78 10.83
CA LEU A 18 -3.73 4.92 10.04
C LEU A 18 -4.51 4.18 8.94
N ILE A 19 -5.70 3.67 9.26
CA ILE A 19 -6.56 3.01 8.26
C ILE A 19 -7.03 4.01 7.19
N ASP A 20 -7.42 5.22 7.57
CA ASP A 20 -7.84 6.26 6.61
C ASP A 20 -6.68 6.60 5.63
N LEU A 21 -5.45 6.72 6.14
CA LEU A 21 -4.25 6.93 5.32
C LEU A 21 -3.94 5.74 4.41
N PHE A 22 -4.16 4.50 4.87
CA PHE A 22 -4.00 3.33 4.01
C PHE A 22 -5.03 3.30 2.88
N ILE A 23 -6.28 3.66 3.16
CA ILE A 23 -7.33 3.78 2.15
C ILE A 23 -6.92 4.80 1.08
N GLU A 24 -6.46 5.98 1.50
CA GLU A 24 -5.97 7.01 0.58
C GLU A 24 -4.80 6.49 -0.27
N ARG A 25 -3.77 5.92 0.40
CA ARG A 25 -2.58 5.39 -0.28
C ARG A 25 -2.94 4.31 -1.31
N PHE A 26 -3.81 3.36 -0.96
CA PHE A 26 -4.19 2.29 -1.87
C PHE A 26 -5.15 2.77 -2.97
N GLY A 27 -5.95 3.81 -2.72
CA GLY A 27 -6.70 4.51 -3.77
C GLY A 27 -5.77 5.06 -4.86
N ILE A 28 -4.69 5.73 -4.47
CA ILE A 28 -3.67 6.23 -5.42
C ILE A 28 -3.01 5.07 -6.18
N ILE A 29 -2.68 3.96 -5.50
CA ILE A 29 -2.14 2.76 -6.18
C ILE A 29 -3.13 2.21 -7.20
N ALA A 30 -4.43 2.16 -6.89
CA ALA A 30 -5.44 1.69 -7.82
C ALA A 30 -5.54 2.59 -9.07
N GLU A 31 -5.51 3.92 -8.89
CA GLU A 31 -5.46 4.87 -10.01
C GLU A 31 -4.25 4.64 -10.91
N VAL A 32 -3.07 4.45 -10.32
CA VAL A 32 -1.83 4.11 -11.05
C VAL A 32 -1.93 2.76 -11.74
N GLY A 33 -2.52 1.75 -11.09
CA GLY A 33 -2.77 0.43 -11.67
C GLY A 33 -3.65 0.49 -12.92
N HIS A 34 -4.75 1.26 -12.87
CA HIS A 34 -5.61 1.50 -14.03
C HIS A 34 -4.87 2.23 -15.16
N LEU A 35 -4.06 3.24 -14.82
CA LEU A 35 -3.22 3.95 -15.80
C LEU A 35 -2.24 3.00 -16.48
N LYS A 36 -1.47 2.22 -15.71
CA LYS A 36 -0.51 1.23 -16.23
C LYS A 36 -1.19 0.19 -17.12
N ALA A 37 -2.35 -0.32 -16.70
CA ALA A 37 -3.11 -1.30 -17.46
C ALA A 37 -3.60 -0.74 -18.81
N ARG A 38 -4.04 0.54 -18.83
CA ARG A 38 -4.47 1.23 -20.05
C ARG A 38 -3.32 1.48 -21.02
N GLU A 39 -2.18 1.94 -20.51
CA GLU A 39 -1.00 2.29 -21.33
C GLU A 39 -0.11 1.07 -21.66
N GLY A 40 -0.39 -0.10 -21.09
CA GLY A 40 0.41 -1.31 -21.29
C GLY A 40 1.79 -1.25 -20.62
N ILE A 41 1.93 -0.47 -19.54
CA ILE A 41 3.18 -0.35 -18.78
C ILE A 41 3.35 -1.59 -17.90
N GLU A 42 4.53 -2.20 -17.94
CA GLU A 42 4.83 -3.37 -17.10
C GLU A 42 4.95 -3.04 -15.62
N ALA A 43 4.60 -4.04 -14.79
CA ALA A 43 4.47 -3.88 -13.35
C ALA A 43 5.83 -3.93 -12.63
N VAL A 44 5.96 -3.09 -11.61
CA VAL A 44 7.01 -2.99 -10.58
C VAL A 44 8.46 -2.87 -11.09
N LEU A 45 8.99 -1.64 -11.02
CA LEU A 45 10.43 -1.41 -11.02
C LEU A 45 10.98 -1.75 -9.63
N GLN A 46 11.85 -2.76 -9.54
CA GLN A 46 12.47 -3.16 -8.26
C GLN A 46 13.17 -1.97 -7.57
N ASP A 47 13.84 -1.12 -8.35
CA ASP A 47 14.46 0.11 -7.86
C ASP A 47 13.47 1.01 -7.11
N ARG A 48 12.21 1.10 -7.57
CA ARG A 48 11.17 1.90 -6.90
C ARG A 48 10.71 1.25 -5.60
N VAL A 49 10.63 -0.08 -5.55
CA VAL A 49 10.28 -0.81 -4.33
C VAL A 49 11.32 -0.59 -3.24
N ASP A 50 12.60 -0.71 -3.61
CA ASP A 50 13.71 -0.50 -2.69
C ASP A 50 13.76 0.96 -2.20
N GLU A 51 13.56 1.93 -3.10
CA GLU A 51 13.48 3.35 -2.74
C GLU A 51 12.36 3.63 -1.72
N VAL A 52 11.14 3.12 -1.97
CA VAL A 52 10.00 3.33 -1.07
C VAL A 52 10.25 2.71 0.31
N ARG A 53 10.93 1.56 0.36
CA ARG A 53 11.29 0.89 1.63
C ARG A 53 12.37 1.64 2.39
N ASN A 54 13.42 2.09 1.70
CA ASN A 54 14.50 2.87 2.31
C ASN A 54 13.97 4.21 2.84
N ASN A 55 13.13 4.90 2.07
CA ASN A 55 12.48 6.13 2.52
C ASN A 55 11.66 5.92 3.80
N ALA A 56 11.00 4.77 3.96
CA ALA A 56 10.25 4.45 5.17
C ALA A 56 11.15 4.28 6.40
N VAL A 57 12.27 3.57 6.23
CA VAL A 57 13.27 3.40 7.28
C VAL A 57 13.87 4.75 7.67
N ASP A 58 14.20 5.60 6.69
CA ASP A 58 14.72 6.95 6.94
C ASP A 58 13.71 7.84 7.66
N MET A 59 12.42 7.79 7.27
CA MET A 59 11.34 8.53 7.94
C MET A 59 11.12 8.07 9.39
N ALA A 60 11.30 6.79 9.66
CA ALA A 60 11.21 6.25 11.02
C ALA A 60 12.36 6.73 11.92
N GLY A 61 13.55 6.93 11.33
CA GLY A 61 14.75 7.38 12.03
C GLY A 61 15.08 6.46 13.22
N GLU A 62 15.57 7.05 14.31
CA GLU A 62 15.89 6.32 15.55
C GLU A 62 14.66 6.07 16.44
N HIS A 63 13.47 6.52 16.03
CA HIS A 63 12.26 6.46 16.85
C HIS A 63 11.54 5.11 16.77
N ILE A 64 11.77 4.35 15.71
CA ILE A 64 11.18 3.03 15.50
C ILE A 64 12.28 2.10 14.95
N ASP A 65 12.28 0.86 15.42
CA ASP A 65 13.19 -0.18 14.95
C ASP A 65 13.14 -0.33 13.42
N SER A 66 14.30 -0.20 12.79
CA SER A 66 14.41 -0.21 11.32
C SER A 66 13.98 -1.56 10.72
N ASP A 67 14.27 -2.67 11.39
CA ASP A 67 13.87 -4.01 10.93
C ASP A 67 12.35 -4.18 10.96
N PHE A 68 11.69 -3.64 11.98
CA PHE A 68 10.23 -3.61 12.04
C PHE A 68 9.63 -2.79 10.89
N ILE A 69 10.13 -1.58 10.65
CA ILE A 69 9.64 -0.71 9.57
C ILE A 69 9.88 -1.33 8.20
N TYR A 70 11.06 -1.93 7.99
CA TYR A 70 11.39 -2.63 6.76
C TYR A 70 10.40 -3.75 6.44
N LYS A 71 10.05 -4.57 7.46
CA LYS A 71 9.08 -5.66 7.31
C LYS A 71 7.67 -5.13 7.04
N LEU A 72 7.24 -4.13 7.82
CA LEU A 72 5.93 -3.50 7.63
C LEU A 72 5.78 -2.92 6.22
N TRP A 73 6.79 -2.20 5.72
CA TRP A 73 6.74 -1.63 4.37
C TRP A 73 6.84 -2.70 3.27
N THR A 74 7.53 -3.80 3.52
CA THR A 74 7.51 -4.96 2.62
C THR A 74 6.08 -5.48 2.42
N ASP A 75 5.32 -5.64 3.50
CA ASP A 75 3.93 -6.13 3.42
C ASP A 75 3.00 -5.12 2.74
N ILE A 76 3.13 -3.83 3.05
CA ILE A 76 2.36 -2.76 2.41
C ILE A 76 2.65 -2.70 0.90
N ILE A 77 3.92 -2.83 0.49
CA ILE A 77 4.31 -2.85 -0.91
C ILE A 77 3.75 -4.10 -1.59
N LYS A 78 3.86 -5.27 -0.96
CA LYS A 78 3.33 -6.51 -1.50
C LYS A 78 1.82 -6.38 -1.80
N TYR A 79 1.05 -5.87 -0.84
CA TYR A 79 -0.38 -5.61 -1.05
C TYR A 79 -0.63 -4.63 -2.21
N SER A 80 0.21 -3.61 -2.36
CA SER A 80 0.11 -2.65 -3.47
C SER A 80 0.33 -3.33 -4.83
N CYS A 81 1.32 -4.21 -4.93
CA CYS A 81 1.61 -4.97 -6.14
C CYS A 81 0.46 -5.94 -6.48
N ASP A 82 -0.04 -6.68 -5.50
CA ASP A 82 -1.17 -7.61 -5.67
C ASP A 82 -2.41 -6.86 -6.21
N LEU A 83 -2.71 -5.68 -5.66
CA LEU A 83 -3.81 -4.82 -6.13
C LEU A 83 -3.64 -4.38 -7.59
N GLU A 84 -2.43 -4.00 -8.00
CA GLU A 84 -2.14 -3.65 -9.40
C GLU A 84 -2.29 -4.86 -10.35
N GLU A 85 -1.89 -6.05 -9.90
CA GLU A 85 -2.04 -7.30 -10.65
C GLU A 85 -3.51 -7.66 -10.87
N ASP A 86 -4.34 -7.54 -9.84
CA ASP A 86 -5.79 -7.76 -9.91
C ASP A 86 -6.43 -6.79 -10.92
N ILE A 87 -6.09 -5.50 -10.84
CA ILE A 87 -6.58 -4.49 -11.79
C ILE A 87 -6.15 -4.82 -13.23
N LYS A 88 -4.90 -5.23 -13.44
CA LYS A 88 -4.38 -5.64 -14.76
C LYS A 88 -5.12 -6.88 -15.28
N ALA A 89 -5.43 -7.83 -14.41
CA ALA A 89 -6.20 -9.03 -14.75
C ALA A 89 -7.63 -8.69 -15.17
N ASP A 90 -8.32 -7.82 -14.44
CA ASP A 90 -9.67 -7.36 -14.74
C ASP A 90 -9.74 -6.56 -16.05
N TYR A 91 -8.73 -5.72 -16.32
CA TYR A 91 -8.63 -4.98 -17.57
C TYR A 91 -8.49 -5.93 -18.77
N ARG A 92 -7.65 -6.96 -18.67
CA ARG A 92 -7.48 -7.99 -19.71
C ARG A 92 -8.77 -8.78 -19.97
N GLN A 93 -9.55 -9.07 -18.93
CA GLN A 93 -10.82 -9.79 -19.07
C GLN A 93 -11.90 -8.91 -19.71
N SER A 94 -11.97 -7.64 -19.32
CA SER A 94 -12.92 -6.66 -19.88
C SER A 94 -12.63 -6.36 -21.35
N GLY A 95 -11.34 -6.21 -21.73
CA GLY A 95 -10.93 -6.03 -23.12
C GLY A 95 -11.19 -7.25 -24.03
N LYS A 96 -11.26 -8.47 -23.46
CA LYS A 96 -11.64 -9.69 -24.20
C LYS A 96 -13.15 -9.79 -24.47
N LYS A 97 -14.01 -9.26 -23.59
CA LYS A 97 -15.48 -9.32 -23.75
C LYS A 97 -16.05 -8.43 -24.85
N VAL A 98 -15.27 -7.46 -25.35
CA VAL A 98 -15.69 -6.57 -26.46
C VAL A 98 -15.40 -7.17 -27.84
N LYS A 99 -14.64 -8.27 -27.92
CA LYS A 99 -14.38 -9.01 -29.17
C LYS A 99 -15.28 -10.26 -29.26
N ALA A 100 -16.57 -10.07 -29.44
CA ALA A 100 -17.53 -11.11 -29.85
C ALA A 100 -18.55 -10.51 -30.81
#